data_AF-A0A0F9IL42-F1
#
_entry.id   AF-A0A0F9IL42-F1
#
_cell.length_a   1.000
_cell.length_b   1.000
_cell.length_c   1.000
_cell.angle_alpha   90.00
_cell.angle_beta   90.00
_cell.angle_gamma   90.00
#
_symmetry.space_group_name_H-M   'P 1'
#
loop_
_entity.id
_entity.type
_entity.pdbx_description
1 polymer ?
#
loop_
_entity_poly.entity_id
_entity_poly.type
_entity_poly.pdbx_seq_one_letter_code
_entity_poly.pdbx_strand_id
1 'polypeptide(L)'
;MKNYLLSTHFDLITEDGFIVDVKKVDEKKVLITVKIKDISDAFLGFEAKSENILFNLKSTLAQLGVDAIKKEIDLNKTKKTAEVLVEIISHSPLAQKMISLLKKNDYVGKLFVQEDSRKVRDPLYLTRMFLRKDRFNRPLLSFKEKKDGELILEKKDGYTIAFLPIKKGKLTYTKEIENFLPALSKILSCKNYPTRELLKLYQKFETNEKTDIQKEECLLVKTDPLYIRTVFAKVSENFLPKGFHHTSACILEPNTLASGDIYEFYGSSSLELKHIPLEFYTLEPHREYVFFEDRDQLKEKLEDPKVLFNAIKTAPKPENQLASVYIVKGTELDKLNETSWIIKDPKKHDFPGLDEPEVQAHLVEKYIKEQPSYPFLKAIEDGLITSQGILLTRHFPSPLLKKMLLSDTIQRNVKGVYFQYPSRSNDEFFSHEDRAFLLDLAKFAIPVFWIDNASKRVLQYVLRPQKDAGMFVPISLINEFRKATFFGVYGSNLIAGKFDEELKKLLNGI
;
A
#
# COMPACT_ATOMS: atom_id res chain seq x y z
N MET A 1 -13.57 2.73 8.14
CA MET A 1 -12.62 3.26 7.14
C MET A 1 -11.53 4.19 7.69
N LYS A 2 -11.81 5.22 8.49
CA LYS A 2 -10.76 6.19 8.89
C LYS A 2 -9.50 5.57 9.52
N ASN A 3 -9.64 4.41 10.19
CA ASN A 3 -8.53 3.72 10.84
C ASN A 3 -7.60 2.95 9.88
N TYR A 4 -8.03 2.49 8.70
CA TYR A 4 -7.14 1.69 7.84
C TYR A 4 -6.13 2.57 7.08
N LEU A 5 -6.55 3.77 6.67
CA LEU A 5 -5.70 4.71 5.92
C LEU A 5 -4.53 5.28 6.74
N LEU A 6 -4.65 5.21 8.06
CA LEU A 6 -3.64 5.70 9.02
C LEU A 6 -2.83 4.56 9.64
N SER A 7 -3.10 3.30 9.29
CA SER A 7 -2.35 2.15 9.76
C SER A 7 -0.96 2.13 9.11
N THR A 8 0.09 2.14 9.91
CA THR A 8 1.46 1.91 9.44
C THR A 8 1.69 0.43 9.06
N HIS A 9 0.94 -0.48 9.68
CA HIS A 9 1.02 -1.93 9.42
C HIS A 9 0.24 -2.32 8.17
N PHE A 10 0.74 -3.33 7.45
CA PHE A 10 0.08 -3.92 6.28
C PHE A 10 -1.02 -4.91 6.69
N ASP A 11 -2.06 -5.04 5.87
CA ASP A 11 -3.23 -5.88 6.14
C ASP A 11 -2.97 -7.40 6.14
N LEU A 12 -1.87 -7.87 5.54
CA LEU A 12 -1.52 -9.29 5.49
C LEU A 12 -0.64 -9.78 6.65
N ILE A 13 -0.15 -8.90 7.51
CA ILE A 13 0.85 -9.28 8.52
C ILE A 13 0.63 -8.61 9.87
N THR A 14 0.97 -9.31 10.95
CA THR A 14 0.99 -8.74 12.30
C THR A 14 2.39 -8.30 12.71
N GLU A 15 2.47 -7.58 13.82
CA GLU A 15 3.71 -7.44 14.58
C GLU A 15 4.14 -8.77 15.21
N ASP A 16 5.37 -8.82 15.71
CA ASP A 16 5.89 -9.98 16.43
C ASP A 16 5.13 -10.20 17.74
N GLY A 17 4.72 -11.45 17.96
CA GLY A 17 4.17 -11.95 19.22
C GLY A 17 5.25 -12.42 20.17
N PHE A 18 4.91 -12.44 21.47
CA PHE A 18 5.78 -12.89 22.54
C PHE A 18 5.25 -14.17 23.20
N ILE A 19 6.16 -14.99 23.72
CA ILE A 19 5.81 -16.23 24.40
C ILE A 19 5.12 -15.94 25.74
N VAL A 20 3.97 -16.57 25.99
CA VAL A 20 3.28 -16.55 27.29
C VAL A 20 3.39 -17.87 28.04
N ASP A 21 3.62 -18.97 27.32
CA ASP A 21 3.80 -20.29 27.91
C ASP A 21 4.77 -21.16 27.11
N VAL A 22 5.52 -22.01 27.81
CA VAL A 22 6.53 -22.92 27.25
C VAL A 22 6.36 -24.29 27.91
N LYS A 23 6.12 -25.32 27.10
CA LYS A 23 6.03 -26.71 27.52
C LYS A 23 7.03 -27.54 26.73
N LYS A 24 8.05 -28.04 27.41
CA LYS A 24 9.02 -28.97 26.79
C LYS A 24 8.32 -30.27 26.42
N VAL A 25 8.50 -30.72 25.18
CA VAL A 25 7.98 -32.01 24.71
C VAL A 25 9.09 -33.04 24.76
N ASP A 26 10.22 -32.72 24.13
CA ASP A 26 11.45 -33.52 24.17
C ASP A 26 12.67 -32.60 24.00
N GLU A 27 13.84 -33.16 23.68
CA GLU A 27 15.04 -32.35 23.47
C GLU A 27 15.04 -31.57 22.16
N LYS A 28 14.36 -32.05 21.13
CA LYS A 28 14.26 -31.43 19.79
C LYS A 28 12.99 -30.62 19.59
N LYS A 29 12.03 -30.70 20.53
CA LYS A 29 10.70 -30.09 20.41
C LYS A 29 10.24 -29.39 21.67
N VAL A 30 9.68 -28.20 21.47
CA VAL A 30 9.03 -27.41 22.53
C VAL A 30 7.71 -26.88 22.00
N LEU A 31 6.66 -26.98 22.80
CA LEU A 31 5.38 -26.38 22.51
C LEU A 31 5.31 -25.01 23.21
N ILE A 32 5.03 -23.95 22.46
CA ILE A 32 4.91 -22.60 22.99
C ILE A 32 3.54 -22.01 22.68
N THR A 33 3.05 -21.17 23.58
CA THR A 33 1.91 -20.29 23.29
C THR A 33 2.42 -18.88 23.07
N VAL A 34 2.12 -18.31 21.91
CA VAL A 34 2.52 -16.96 21.50
C VAL A 34 1.32 -16.04 21.54
N LYS A 35 1.47 -14.88 22.17
CA LYS A 35 0.44 -13.83 22.23
C LYS A 35 0.84 -12.64 21.38
N ILE A 36 -0.06 -12.20 20.52
CA ILE A 36 0.07 -11.00 19.69
C ILE A 36 -0.97 -9.98 20.16
N LYS A 37 -0.56 -8.72 20.34
CA LYS A 37 -1.40 -7.61 20.78
C LYS A 37 -1.41 -6.50 19.75
N ASP A 38 -2.38 -5.60 19.88
CA ASP A 38 -2.51 -4.39 19.07
C ASP A 38 -2.59 -4.66 17.56
N ILE A 39 -3.24 -5.76 17.18
CA ILE A 39 -3.42 -6.15 15.78
C ILE A 39 -4.29 -5.10 15.07
N SER A 40 -3.85 -4.65 13.89
CA SER A 40 -4.59 -3.67 13.09
C SER A 40 -6.01 -4.16 12.78
N ASP A 41 -7.00 -3.27 12.84
CA ASP A 41 -8.39 -3.58 12.46
C ASP A 41 -8.52 -4.02 10.99
N ALA A 42 -7.53 -3.65 10.17
CA ALA A 42 -7.45 -4.01 8.77
C ALA A 42 -6.81 -5.39 8.54
N PHE A 43 -6.29 -6.06 9.57
CA PHE A 43 -5.64 -7.37 9.42
C PHE A 43 -6.63 -8.40 8.88
N LEU A 44 -6.36 -8.93 7.69
CA LEU A 44 -7.28 -9.86 6.99
C LEU A 44 -7.42 -11.20 7.73
N GLY A 45 -6.51 -11.53 8.64
CA GLY A 45 -6.55 -12.78 9.38
C GLY A 45 -7.80 -12.94 10.25
N PHE A 46 -8.47 -11.84 10.63
CA PHE A 46 -9.75 -11.91 11.35
C PHE A 46 -10.90 -12.51 10.52
N GLU A 47 -10.77 -12.50 9.19
CA GLU A 47 -11.80 -12.98 8.25
C GLU A 47 -11.32 -14.21 7.46
N ALA A 48 -10.01 -14.44 7.42
CA ALA A 48 -9.41 -15.59 6.75
C ALA A 48 -9.64 -16.90 7.51
N LYS A 49 -9.67 -18.01 6.76
CA LYS A 49 -9.65 -19.35 7.36
C LYS A 49 -8.31 -19.59 8.04
N SER A 50 -8.32 -20.30 9.16
CA SER A 50 -7.11 -20.65 9.93
C SER A 50 -6.01 -21.28 9.07
N GLU A 51 -6.36 -22.15 8.11
CA GLU A 51 -5.42 -22.81 7.17
C GLU A 51 -4.61 -21.82 6.33
N ASN A 52 -5.16 -20.65 6.01
CA ASN A 52 -4.50 -19.61 5.23
C ASN A 52 -3.63 -18.68 6.09
N ILE A 53 -3.59 -18.88 7.41
CA ILE A 53 -2.81 -18.06 8.32
C ILE A 53 -1.54 -18.81 8.71
N LEU A 54 -0.39 -18.31 8.32
CA LEU A 54 0.90 -18.86 8.66
C LEU A 54 1.46 -18.19 9.91
N PHE A 55 2.18 -18.97 10.72
CA PHE A 55 3.08 -18.41 11.72
C PHE A 55 4.47 -18.28 11.10
N ASN A 56 4.89 -17.05 10.83
CA ASN A 56 6.21 -16.74 10.28
C ASN A 56 7.20 -16.50 11.42
N LEU A 57 8.12 -17.46 11.61
CA LEU A 57 9.15 -17.36 12.62
C LEU A 57 10.13 -16.23 12.31
N LYS A 58 10.71 -15.60 13.34
CA LYS A 58 11.81 -14.65 13.15
C LYS A 58 12.99 -15.35 12.46
N SER A 59 13.47 -14.77 11.36
CA SER A 59 14.63 -15.29 10.62
C SER A 59 15.87 -15.49 11.50
N THR A 60 16.06 -14.72 12.58
CA THR A 60 17.13 -14.97 13.56
C THR A 60 17.08 -16.39 14.16
N LEU A 61 15.89 -16.90 14.50
CA LEU A 61 15.75 -18.25 15.03
C LEU A 61 15.91 -19.29 13.91
N ALA A 62 15.32 -19.02 12.74
CA ALA A 62 15.48 -19.87 11.56
C ALA A 62 16.93 -20.06 11.15
N GLN A 63 17.77 -19.02 11.20
CA GLN A 63 19.19 -19.10 10.86
C GLN A 63 20.00 -19.98 11.81
N LEU A 64 19.47 -20.27 13.01
CA LEU A 64 20.08 -21.23 13.93
C LEU A 64 19.60 -22.67 13.67
N GLY A 65 18.66 -22.87 12.75
CA GLY A 65 18.03 -24.15 12.43
C GLY A 65 16.76 -24.44 13.23
N VAL A 66 16.15 -23.40 13.83
CA VAL A 66 14.86 -23.52 14.52
C VAL A 66 13.72 -23.38 13.51
N ASP A 67 12.76 -24.30 13.53
CA ASP A 67 11.54 -24.21 12.74
C ASP A 67 10.29 -24.15 13.65
N ALA A 68 9.16 -23.79 13.07
CA ALA A 68 7.90 -23.60 13.77
C ALA A 68 6.73 -24.15 12.95
N ILE A 69 5.89 -24.94 13.61
CA ILE A 69 4.64 -25.45 13.06
C ILE A 69 3.49 -24.90 13.88
N LYS A 70 2.66 -24.06 13.27
CA LYS A 70 1.40 -23.59 13.86
C LYS A 70 0.47 -24.80 14.07
N LYS A 71 0.00 -25.01 15.30
CA LYS A 71 -0.98 -26.05 15.66
C LYS A 71 -2.38 -25.48 15.76
N GLU A 72 -2.54 -24.40 16.53
CA GLU A 72 -3.82 -23.77 16.79
C GLU A 72 -3.68 -22.25 16.80
N ILE A 73 -4.78 -21.56 16.53
CA ILE A 73 -4.85 -20.10 16.53
C ILE A 73 -6.23 -19.66 17.00
N ASP A 74 -6.26 -18.75 17.97
CA ASP A 74 -7.44 -18.01 18.41
C ASP A 74 -7.23 -16.52 18.11
N LEU A 75 -8.18 -15.93 17.37
CA LEU A 75 -8.13 -14.54 16.92
C LEU A 75 -9.33 -13.77 17.46
N ASN A 76 -9.06 -12.65 18.12
CA ASN A 76 -10.09 -11.81 18.71
C ASN A 76 -10.05 -10.39 18.12
N LYS A 77 -10.96 -10.10 17.18
CA LYS A 77 -11.07 -8.79 16.51
C LYS A 77 -11.39 -7.67 17.50
N THR A 78 -12.30 -7.91 18.45
CA THR A 78 -12.70 -6.91 19.45
C THR A 78 -11.56 -6.52 20.38
N LYS A 79 -10.76 -7.49 20.82
CA LYS A 79 -9.60 -7.27 21.70
C LYS A 79 -8.34 -6.91 20.92
N LYS A 80 -8.34 -7.06 19.59
CA LYS A 80 -7.17 -6.89 18.72
C LYS A 80 -5.99 -7.77 19.11
N THR A 81 -6.27 -9.01 19.46
CA THR A 81 -5.27 -9.98 19.95
C THR A 81 -5.35 -11.30 19.21
N ALA A 82 -4.24 -12.03 19.21
CA ALA A 82 -4.18 -13.44 18.83
C ALA A 82 -3.45 -14.25 19.90
N GLU A 83 -3.87 -15.49 20.10
CA GLU A 83 -3.11 -16.51 20.83
C GLU A 83 -2.87 -17.69 19.88
N VAL A 84 -1.60 -18.11 19.77
CA VAL A 84 -1.16 -19.08 18.76
C VAL A 84 -0.37 -20.17 19.46
N LEU A 85 -0.82 -21.41 19.31
CA LEU A 85 -0.09 -22.58 19.76
C LEU A 85 0.87 -23.02 18.66
N VAL A 86 2.16 -23.05 18.97
CA VAL A 86 3.23 -23.32 18.00
C VAL A 86 4.13 -24.43 18.53
N GLU A 87 4.37 -25.45 17.71
CA GLU A 87 5.42 -26.46 17.96
C GLU A 87 6.72 -25.97 17.34
N ILE A 88 7.72 -25.72 18.18
CA ILE A 88 9.07 -25.34 17.77
C ILE A 88 9.93 -26.60 17.66
N ILE A 89 10.66 -26.72 16.55
CA ILE A 89 11.45 -27.89 16.19
C ILE A 89 12.91 -27.49 15.94
N SER A 90 13.86 -28.27 16.44
CA SER A 90 15.28 -28.11 16.12
C SER A 90 15.72 -29.02 14.96
N HIS A 91 16.31 -28.44 13.92
CA HIS A 91 16.91 -29.18 12.80
C HIS A 91 18.44 -29.30 12.90
N SER A 92 19.07 -28.65 13.88
CA SER A 92 20.51 -28.67 14.10
C SER A 92 20.87 -28.75 15.60
N PRO A 93 22.10 -29.14 15.97
CA PRO A 93 22.57 -29.07 17.36
C PRO A 93 22.52 -27.65 17.94
N LEU A 94 22.73 -26.64 17.10
CA LEU A 94 22.66 -25.24 17.50
C LEU A 94 21.23 -24.83 17.83
N ALA A 95 20.27 -25.27 17.02
CA ALA A 95 18.85 -25.07 17.27
C ALA A 95 18.42 -25.75 18.56
N GLN A 96 18.88 -26.97 18.83
CA GLN A 96 18.58 -27.71 20.07
C GLN A 96 19.00 -26.91 21.31
N LYS A 97 20.20 -26.31 21.29
CA LYS A 97 20.65 -25.39 22.34
C LYS A 97 19.77 -24.15 22.42
N MET A 98 19.44 -23.53 21.29
CA MET A 98 18.63 -22.31 21.27
C MET A 98 17.20 -22.52 21.79
N ILE A 99 16.51 -23.60 21.40
CA ILE A 99 15.13 -23.86 21.85
C ILE A 99 15.06 -24.08 23.37
N SER A 100 16.12 -24.62 23.98
CA SER A 100 16.20 -24.79 25.44
C SER A 100 16.33 -23.47 26.21
N LEU A 101 16.69 -22.38 25.52
CA LEU A 101 16.85 -21.05 26.08
C LEU A 101 15.63 -20.14 25.83
N LEU A 102 14.61 -20.63 25.11
CA LEU A 102 13.36 -19.89 24.90
C LEU A 102 12.56 -19.81 26.20
N LYS A 103 12.05 -18.63 26.51
CA LYS A 103 11.32 -18.35 27.75
C LYS A 103 10.16 -17.38 27.51
N LYS A 104 9.36 -17.19 28.56
CA LYS A 104 8.27 -16.21 28.56
C LYS A 104 8.82 -14.81 28.25
N ASN A 105 8.03 -14.05 27.51
CA ASN A 105 8.31 -12.71 26.97
C ASN A 105 9.29 -12.64 25.78
N ASP A 106 9.84 -13.76 25.31
CA ASP A 106 10.64 -13.75 24.08
C ASP A 106 9.75 -13.52 22.86
N TYR A 107 10.13 -12.58 22.01
CA TYR A 107 9.50 -12.31 20.72
C TYR A 107 10.02 -13.28 19.67
N VAL A 108 9.13 -14.08 19.08
CA VAL A 108 9.55 -15.25 18.28
C VAL A 108 9.03 -15.26 16.85
N GLY A 109 7.93 -14.61 16.55
CA GLY A 109 7.36 -14.63 15.20
C GLY A 109 6.05 -13.87 15.10
N LYS A 110 5.49 -13.84 13.90
CA LYS A 110 4.30 -13.06 13.54
C LYS A 110 3.33 -13.90 12.71
N LEU A 111 2.11 -13.41 12.52
CA LEU A 111 1.14 -14.04 11.64
C LEU A 111 1.18 -13.39 10.25
N PHE A 112 1.08 -14.23 9.21
CA PHE A 112 0.94 -13.80 7.82
C PHE A 112 -0.27 -14.49 7.18
N VAL A 113 -1.05 -13.75 6.40
CA VAL A 113 -2.23 -14.27 5.70
C VAL A 113 -1.89 -14.55 4.25
N GLN A 114 -2.00 -15.81 3.85
CA GLN A 114 -1.92 -16.24 2.45
C GLN A 114 -3.25 -16.00 1.76
N GLU A 115 -3.46 -14.76 1.32
CA GLU A 115 -4.65 -14.37 0.59
C GLU A 115 -4.46 -14.62 -0.92
N ASP A 116 -5.10 -15.66 -1.45
CA ASP A 116 -4.97 -16.06 -2.87
C ASP A 116 -5.39 -14.95 -3.85
N SER A 117 -6.36 -14.11 -3.46
CA SER A 117 -6.76 -12.98 -4.29
C SER A 117 -5.67 -11.92 -4.44
N ARG A 118 -4.65 -11.94 -3.57
CA ARG A 118 -3.50 -11.01 -3.57
C ARG A 118 -2.29 -11.57 -4.28
N LYS A 119 -2.29 -12.86 -4.61
CA LYS A 119 -1.19 -13.53 -5.31
C LYS A 119 -0.97 -12.89 -6.67
N VAL A 120 0.29 -12.53 -6.98
CA VAL A 120 0.63 -11.92 -8.27
C VAL A 120 0.51 -12.96 -9.37
N ARG A 121 -0.40 -12.74 -10.32
CA ARG A 121 -0.73 -13.72 -11.38
C ARG A 121 0.04 -13.54 -12.68
N ASP A 122 0.45 -12.30 -12.95
CA ASP A 122 1.07 -11.89 -14.21
C ASP A 122 2.51 -11.42 -13.96
N PRO A 123 3.53 -12.08 -14.54
CA PRO A 123 4.93 -11.66 -14.44
C PRO A 123 5.15 -10.20 -14.84
N LEU A 124 4.37 -9.68 -15.80
CA LEU A 124 4.48 -8.28 -16.25
C LEU A 124 4.26 -7.28 -15.11
N TYR A 125 3.44 -7.62 -14.12
CA TYR A 125 3.25 -6.79 -12.93
C TYR A 125 4.58 -6.54 -12.20
N LEU A 126 5.36 -7.61 -11.94
CA LEU A 126 6.65 -7.48 -11.26
C LEU A 126 7.69 -6.79 -12.15
N THR A 127 7.72 -7.11 -13.46
CA THR A 127 8.61 -6.46 -14.43
C THR A 127 8.42 -4.94 -14.42
N ARG A 128 7.18 -4.44 -14.38
CA ARG A 128 6.92 -3.00 -14.25
C ARG A 128 7.47 -2.41 -12.96
N MET A 129 7.39 -3.14 -11.84
CA MET A 129 7.91 -2.68 -10.55
C MET A 129 9.44 -2.61 -10.53
N PHE A 130 10.14 -3.51 -11.23
CA PHE A 130 11.60 -3.45 -11.38
C PHE A 130 12.11 -2.21 -12.10
N LEU A 131 11.32 -1.69 -13.04
CA LEU A 131 11.69 -0.52 -13.85
C LEU A 131 11.32 0.81 -13.18
N ARG A 132 10.63 0.77 -12.04
CA ARG A 132 10.04 1.95 -11.41
C ARG A 132 10.69 2.30 -10.09
N LYS A 133 10.55 3.57 -9.75
CA LYS A 133 11.12 4.19 -8.56
C LYS A 133 10.07 5.00 -7.81
N ASP A 134 10.26 5.15 -6.52
CA ASP A 134 9.46 6.03 -5.68
C ASP A 134 9.83 7.51 -5.86
N ARG A 135 9.15 8.39 -5.12
CA ARG A 135 9.38 9.84 -5.15
C ARG A 135 10.79 10.27 -4.71
N PHE A 136 11.52 9.40 -4.01
CA PHE A 136 12.90 9.63 -3.57
C PHE A 136 13.91 8.98 -4.52
N ASN A 137 13.49 8.60 -5.73
CA ASN A 137 14.31 7.94 -6.74
C ASN A 137 14.85 6.57 -6.27
N ARG A 138 14.18 5.92 -5.30
CA ARG A 138 14.54 4.58 -4.81
C ARG A 138 13.74 3.54 -5.60
N PRO A 139 14.37 2.46 -6.08
CA PRO A 139 13.64 1.38 -6.78
C PRO A 139 12.48 0.83 -5.95
N LEU A 140 11.36 0.54 -6.61
CA LEU A 140 10.19 -0.10 -6.00
C LEU A 140 10.41 -1.60 -5.77
N LEU A 141 11.07 -2.23 -6.73
CA LEU A 141 11.57 -3.59 -6.64
C LEU A 141 12.96 -3.62 -7.28
N SER A 142 13.96 -4.18 -6.62
CA SER A 142 15.32 -4.21 -7.15
C SER A 142 16.09 -5.42 -6.62
N PHE A 143 16.90 -6.00 -7.50
CA PHE A 143 18.11 -6.73 -7.11
C PHE A 143 19.27 -5.76 -7.18
N LYS A 144 20.30 -5.98 -6.35
CA LYS A 144 21.52 -5.14 -6.29
C LYS A 144 22.06 -4.81 -7.71
N GLU A 145 22.73 -3.66 -7.83
CA GLU A 145 23.38 -3.08 -9.02
C GLU A 145 23.43 -3.99 -10.27
N LYS A 146 22.40 -3.87 -11.11
CA LYS A 146 22.33 -4.27 -12.53
C LYS A 146 23.30 -5.38 -12.96
N LYS A 147 22.88 -6.62 -12.80
CA LYS A 147 23.08 -7.61 -13.86
C LYS A 147 21.72 -7.98 -14.43
N ASP A 148 21.43 -7.42 -15.61
CA ASP A 148 20.28 -7.84 -16.39
C ASP A 148 20.38 -9.36 -16.66
N GLY A 149 19.30 -10.10 -16.40
CA GLY A 149 19.15 -11.49 -16.86
C GLY A 149 19.31 -12.62 -15.83
N GLU A 150 19.63 -12.35 -14.56
CA GLU A 150 19.80 -13.44 -13.57
C GLU A 150 18.51 -13.84 -12.83
N LEU A 151 17.50 -12.95 -12.73
CA LEU A 151 16.21 -13.29 -12.16
C LEU A 151 15.26 -13.85 -13.24
N ILE A 152 14.78 -15.07 -13.04
CA ILE A 152 13.81 -15.70 -13.92
C ILE A 152 12.40 -15.50 -13.33
N LEU A 153 11.49 -14.90 -14.10
CA LEU A 153 10.07 -14.78 -13.77
C LEU A 153 9.26 -15.72 -14.66
N GLU A 154 8.61 -16.70 -14.07
CA GLU A 154 7.78 -17.68 -14.78
C GLU A 154 6.35 -17.69 -14.25
N LYS A 155 5.38 -17.94 -15.13
CA LYS A 155 4.00 -18.20 -14.72
C LYS A 155 3.83 -19.71 -14.52
N LYS A 156 3.62 -20.15 -13.28
CA LYS A 156 3.37 -21.55 -12.90
C LYS A 156 2.07 -21.64 -12.12
N ASP A 157 1.26 -22.66 -12.41
CA ASP A 157 -0.02 -22.90 -11.73
C ASP A 157 -0.95 -21.68 -11.66
N GLY A 158 -0.93 -20.83 -12.70
CA GLY A 158 -1.74 -19.62 -12.80
C GLY A 158 -1.19 -18.39 -12.07
N TYR A 159 -0.02 -18.48 -11.43
CA TYR A 159 0.62 -17.36 -10.74
C TYR A 159 2.11 -17.19 -11.05
N THR A 160 2.67 -16.05 -10.68
CA THR A 160 4.09 -15.72 -10.95
C THR A 160 4.99 -16.30 -9.86
N ILE A 161 6.05 -16.99 -10.30
CA ILE A 161 7.18 -17.40 -9.48
C ILE A 161 8.44 -16.70 -9.97
N ALA A 162 9.20 -16.13 -9.05
CA ALA A 162 10.56 -15.68 -9.31
C ALA A 162 11.57 -16.71 -8.80
N PHE A 163 12.53 -17.10 -9.63
CA PHE A 163 13.64 -17.96 -9.23
C PHE A 163 14.85 -17.09 -8.92
N LEU A 164 15.08 -16.82 -7.65
CA LEU A 164 16.17 -15.99 -7.17
C LEU A 164 17.49 -16.78 -7.16
N PRO A 165 18.52 -16.38 -7.92
CA PRO A 165 19.81 -17.07 -7.93
C PRO A 165 20.50 -16.99 -6.56
N ILE A 166 21.12 -18.11 -6.17
CA ILE A 166 21.97 -18.16 -4.97
C ILE A 166 23.43 -17.93 -5.33
N LYS A 167 24.20 -17.42 -4.37
CA LYS A 167 25.65 -17.35 -4.45
C LYS A 167 26.24 -18.73 -4.18
N LYS A 168 27.26 -19.10 -4.94
CA LYS A 168 27.98 -20.37 -4.75
C LYS A 168 28.65 -20.41 -3.38
N GLY A 169 28.39 -21.47 -2.62
CA GLY A 169 28.87 -21.67 -1.26
C GLY A 169 27.75 -21.65 -0.23
N LYS A 170 28.10 -21.97 1.02
CA LYS A 170 27.16 -21.91 2.16
C LYS A 170 27.73 -21.08 3.32
N LEU A 171 26.85 -20.59 4.18
CA LEU A 171 27.21 -19.93 5.43
C LEU A 171 27.33 -20.97 6.54
N THR A 172 28.42 -20.90 7.28
CA THR A 172 28.67 -21.70 8.47
C THR A 172 28.88 -20.79 9.68
N TYR A 173 28.70 -21.33 10.88
CA TYR A 173 28.99 -20.60 12.11
C TYR A 173 30.37 -20.94 12.65
N THR A 174 31.03 -19.94 13.23
CA THR A 174 32.20 -20.17 14.07
C THR A 174 31.79 -20.83 15.40
N LYS A 175 32.71 -21.47 16.12
CA LYS A 175 32.40 -22.20 17.37
C LYS A 175 31.90 -21.27 18.48
N GLU A 176 32.29 -20.01 18.45
CA GLU A 176 31.95 -18.99 19.45
C GLU A 176 30.46 -18.64 19.47
N ILE A 177 29.69 -18.99 18.42
CA ILE A 177 28.24 -18.77 18.38
C ILE A 177 27.52 -19.39 19.57
N GLU A 178 28.02 -20.52 20.09
CA GLU A 178 27.39 -21.22 21.21
C GLU A 178 27.41 -20.37 22.49
N ASN A 179 28.48 -19.60 22.68
CA ASN A 179 28.63 -18.69 23.81
C ASN A 179 27.72 -17.45 23.68
N PHE A 180 27.28 -17.14 22.46
CA PHE A 180 26.38 -16.02 22.18
C PHE A 180 24.91 -16.36 22.41
N LEU A 181 24.49 -17.63 22.31
CA LEU A 181 23.07 -18.02 22.44
C LEU A 181 22.38 -17.52 23.72
N PRO A 182 22.99 -17.56 24.92
CA PRO A 182 22.37 -17.03 26.13
C PRO A 182 22.14 -15.51 26.07
N ALA A 183 23.06 -14.77 25.42
CA ALA A 183 22.89 -13.33 25.19
C ALA A 183 21.76 -13.09 24.19
N LEU A 184 21.72 -13.86 23.10
CA LEU A 184 20.65 -13.79 22.11
C LEU A 184 19.26 -14.04 22.74
N SER A 185 19.11 -15.06 23.59
CA SER A 185 17.88 -15.31 24.35
C SER A 185 17.44 -14.10 25.17
N LYS A 186 18.36 -13.39 25.84
CA LYS A 186 18.01 -12.15 26.56
C LYS A 186 17.55 -11.03 25.62
N ILE A 187 18.16 -10.92 24.45
CA ILE A 187 17.81 -9.89 23.44
C ILE A 187 16.46 -10.20 22.79
N LEU A 188 16.07 -11.48 22.64
CA LEU A 188 14.75 -11.87 22.12
C LEU A 188 13.61 -11.36 23.00
N SER A 189 13.82 -11.14 24.30
CA SER A 189 12.82 -10.51 25.17
C SER A 189 12.62 -9.00 24.90
N CYS A 190 13.51 -8.38 24.11
CA CYS A 190 13.41 -6.97 23.71
C CYS A 190 12.66 -6.82 22.38
N LYS A 191 11.56 -6.05 22.39
CA LYS A 191 10.79 -5.76 21.18
C LYS A 191 11.66 -5.00 20.15
N ASN A 192 11.57 -5.39 18.88
CA ASN A 192 12.17 -4.70 17.72
C ASN A 192 13.70 -4.56 17.73
N TYR A 193 14.43 -5.43 18.44
CA TYR A 193 15.90 -5.41 18.40
C TYR A 193 16.45 -6.11 17.14
N PRO A 194 17.49 -5.58 16.45
CA PRO A 194 18.02 -6.12 15.19
C PRO A 194 18.92 -7.36 15.40
N THR A 195 18.34 -8.45 15.92
CA THR A 195 19.07 -9.68 16.28
C THR A 195 19.74 -10.39 15.10
N ARG A 196 19.20 -10.25 13.88
CA ARG A 196 19.78 -10.85 12.65
C ARG A 196 21.17 -10.31 12.35
N GLU A 197 21.40 -9.02 12.55
CA GLU A 197 22.71 -8.40 12.25
C GLU A 197 23.81 -8.90 13.20
N LEU A 198 23.44 -9.27 14.43
CA LEU A 198 24.38 -9.81 15.41
C LEU A 198 24.87 -11.22 15.04
N LEU A 199 24.03 -12.04 14.39
CA LEU A 199 24.44 -13.37 13.92
C LEU A 199 25.56 -13.30 12.89
N LYS A 200 25.58 -12.24 12.06
CA LYS A 200 26.60 -12.05 11.03
C LYS A 200 28.03 -11.98 11.58
N LEU A 201 28.19 -11.58 12.85
CA LEU A 201 29.49 -11.55 13.54
C LEU A 201 30.11 -12.93 13.71
N TYR A 202 29.30 -13.99 13.68
CA TYR A 202 29.70 -15.37 13.88
C TYR A 202 29.56 -16.22 12.62
N GLN A 203 29.20 -15.61 11.49
CA GLN A 203 28.99 -16.32 10.23
C GLN A 203 30.22 -16.20 9.32
N LYS A 204 30.61 -17.32 8.69
CA LYS A 204 31.65 -17.39 7.68
C LYS A 204 31.06 -17.94 6.38
N PHE A 205 31.38 -17.32 5.24
CA PHE A 205 30.91 -17.76 3.93
C PHE A 205 31.96 -18.63 3.25
N GLU A 206 31.65 -19.90 3.04
CA GLU A 206 32.55 -20.89 2.44
C GLU A 206 32.20 -21.08 0.96
N THR A 207 32.94 -20.43 0.06
CA THR A 207 32.65 -20.37 -1.38
C THR A 207 32.89 -21.68 -2.14
N ASN A 208 33.68 -22.59 -1.55
CA ASN A 208 34.08 -23.85 -2.19
C ASN A 208 33.19 -25.03 -1.82
N GLU A 209 32.29 -24.85 -0.84
CA GLU A 209 31.37 -25.89 -0.42
C GLU A 209 30.16 -26.00 -1.34
N LYS A 210 29.61 -27.21 -1.41
CA LYS A 210 28.39 -27.50 -2.15
C LYS A 210 27.18 -26.98 -1.41
N THR A 211 26.13 -26.64 -2.16
CA THR A 211 24.83 -26.21 -1.65
C THR A 211 23.84 -27.38 -1.61
N ASP A 212 24.32 -28.54 -1.18
CA ASP A 212 23.52 -29.71 -0.86
C ASP A 212 23.09 -29.70 0.62
N ILE A 213 22.17 -30.58 1.00
CA ILE A 213 21.61 -30.59 2.34
C ILE A 213 21.75 -31.96 2.99
N GLN A 214 22.45 -31.97 4.13
CA GLN A 214 22.70 -33.16 4.92
C GLN A 214 21.68 -33.31 6.04
N LYS A 215 21.49 -34.55 6.50
CA LYS A 215 20.56 -34.84 7.58
C LYS A 215 21.06 -34.17 8.89
N GLU A 216 20.14 -33.57 9.63
CA GLU A 216 20.43 -32.85 10.89
C GLU A 216 21.33 -31.62 10.73
N GLU A 217 21.37 -31.05 9.52
CA GLU A 217 22.02 -29.77 9.22
C GLU A 217 20.97 -28.73 8.82
N CYS A 218 21.24 -27.47 9.17
CA CYS A 218 20.53 -26.32 8.61
C CYS A 218 21.43 -25.68 7.55
N LEU A 219 21.05 -25.79 6.28
CA LEU A 219 21.76 -25.17 5.18
C LEU A 219 21.40 -23.68 5.13
N LEU A 220 22.41 -22.83 5.25
CA LEU A 220 22.28 -21.38 5.08
C LEU A 220 22.89 -20.95 3.76
N VAL A 221 22.06 -20.48 2.83
CA VAL A 221 22.51 -19.98 1.53
C VAL A 221 22.37 -18.47 1.46
N LYS A 222 23.24 -17.84 0.65
CA LYS A 222 23.26 -16.40 0.47
C LYS A 222 22.75 -16.03 -0.93
N THR A 223 21.97 -14.97 -1.03
CA THR A 223 21.62 -14.35 -2.32
C THR A 223 22.12 -12.91 -2.35
N ASP A 224 21.97 -12.23 -3.49
CA ASP A 224 21.99 -10.77 -3.43
C ASP A 224 20.73 -10.25 -2.72
N PRO A 225 20.84 -9.15 -1.94
CA PRO A 225 19.69 -8.60 -1.26
C PRO A 225 18.61 -8.17 -2.25
N LEU A 226 17.38 -8.49 -1.92
CA LEU A 226 16.19 -8.09 -2.64
C LEU A 226 15.55 -6.89 -1.94
N TYR A 227 15.39 -5.81 -2.68
CA TYR A 227 14.76 -4.58 -2.22
C TYR A 227 13.29 -4.63 -2.62
N ILE A 228 12.40 -4.88 -1.64
CA ILE A 228 10.96 -4.99 -1.88
C ILE A 228 10.25 -3.86 -1.16
N ARG A 229 9.43 -3.08 -1.88
CA ARG A 229 8.60 -2.02 -1.29
C ARG A 229 7.11 -2.12 -1.61
N THR A 230 6.74 -2.92 -2.61
CA THR A 230 5.41 -2.88 -3.22
C THR A 230 4.64 -4.20 -3.15
N VAL A 231 5.25 -5.24 -2.59
CA VAL A 231 4.71 -6.60 -2.47
C VAL A 231 5.28 -7.29 -1.23
N PHE A 232 4.64 -8.36 -0.77
CA PHE A 232 5.30 -9.39 0.02
C PHE A 232 5.88 -10.44 -0.91
N ALA A 233 6.96 -11.09 -0.48
CA ALA A 233 7.41 -12.33 -1.12
C ALA A 233 7.37 -13.48 -0.12
N LYS A 234 7.13 -14.69 -0.61
CA LYS A 234 7.12 -15.92 0.17
C LYS A 234 7.91 -17.00 -0.55
N VAL A 235 8.73 -17.76 0.18
CA VAL A 235 9.37 -18.96 -0.39
C VAL A 235 8.31 -20.00 -0.75
N SER A 236 8.33 -20.46 -1.99
CA SER A 236 7.36 -21.42 -2.52
C SER A 236 7.89 -22.85 -2.44
N GLU A 237 7.56 -23.54 -1.34
CA GLU A 237 7.91 -24.95 -1.07
C GLU A 237 7.69 -25.88 -2.27
N ASN A 238 6.57 -25.74 -2.98
CA ASN A 238 6.19 -26.62 -4.10
C ASN A 238 7.19 -26.62 -5.27
N PHE A 239 8.03 -25.59 -5.38
CA PHE A 239 9.01 -25.45 -6.47
C PHE A 239 10.46 -25.63 -5.99
N LEU A 240 10.66 -26.01 -4.73
CA LEU A 240 11.98 -26.40 -4.24
C LEU A 240 12.36 -27.79 -4.79
N PRO A 241 13.66 -28.07 -4.98
CA PRO A 241 14.11 -29.41 -5.32
C PRO A 241 13.70 -30.41 -4.23
N LYS A 242 13.39 -31.65 -4.64
CA LYS A 242 12.95 -32.69 -3.72
C LYS A 242 13.98 -32.89 -2.59
N GLY A 243 13.50 -32.91 -1.34
CA GLY A 243 14.32 -33.10 -0.15
C GLY A 243 14.83 -31.80 0.48
N PHE A 244 14.57 -30.65 -0.14
CA PHE A 244 14.74 -29.33 0.49
C PHE A 244 13.41 -28.85 1.06
N HIS A 245 13.48 -28.30 2.28
CA HIS A 245 12.39 -27.60 2.94
C HIS A 245 12.92 -26.29 3.47
N HIS A 246 12.20 -25.19 3.27
CA HIS A 246 12.52 -23.93 3.91
C HIS A 246 11.91 -23.90 5.31
N THR A 247 12.54 -23.18 6.23
CA THR A 247 11.92 -22.93 7.54
C THR A 247 10.65 -22.07 7.42
N SER A 248 9.85 -22.06 8.47
CA SER A 248 8.69 -21.17 8.64
C SER A 248 9.01 -19.66 8.55
N ALA A 249 10.28 -19.25 8.57
CA ALA A 249 10.69 -17.86 8.30
C ALA A 249 10.65 -17.52 6.79
N CYS A 250 9.55 -17.85 6.12
CA CYS A 250 9.46 -17.85 4.66
C CYS A 250 8.97 -16.53 4.04
N ILE A 251 8.66 -15.50 4.84
CA ILE A 251 8.08 -14.23 4.36
C ILE A 251 9.11 -13.10 4.31
N LEU A 252 9.14 -12.38 3.19
CA LEU A 252 9.86 -11.12 3.01
C LEU A 252 8.86 -9.96 2.99
N GLU A 253 9.14 -8.94 3.79
CA GLU A 253 8.26 -7.79 4.00
C GLU A 253 8.67 -6.57 3.15
N PRO A 254 7.70 -5.74 2.73
CA PRO A 254 7.93 -4.53 1.92
C PRO A 254 8.56 -3.34 2.69
N ASN A 255 8.95 -3.51 3.95
CA ASN A 255 9.45 -2.44 4.84
C ASN A 255 10.99 -2.43 4.97
N THR A 256 11.66 -3.49 4.55
CA THR A 256 13.11 -3.61 4.74
C THR A 256 13.88 -2.85 3.67
N LEU A 257 14.90 -2.09 4.06
CA LEU A 257 15.83 -1.48 3.12
C LEU A 257 16.68 -2.52 2.37
N ALA A 258 16.77 -3.75 2.86
CA ALA A 258 17.36 -4.89 2.19
C ALA A 258 16.73 -6.15 2.80
N SER A 259 16.12 -7.00 1.97
CA SER A 259 15.44 -8.22 2.40
C SER A 259 16.08 -9.45 1.76
N GLY A 260 15.89 -10.60 2.42
CA GLY A 260 16.25 -11.91 1.87
C GLY A 260 17.68 -11.99 1.35
N ASP A 261 18.68 -11.74 2.20
CA ASP A 261 20.10 -11.97 1.86
C ASP A 261 20.60 -13.36 2.30
N ILE A 262 19.92 -13.99 3.25
CA ILE A 262 20.19 -15.33 3.78
C ILE A 262 18.86 -16.07 3.86
N TYR A 263 18.86 -17.34 3.42
CA TYR A 263 17.73 -18.25 3.46
C TYR A 263 18.13 -19.57 4.13
N GLU A 264 17.18 -20.17 4.82
CA GLU A 264 17.42 -21.26 5.76
C GLU A 264 16.64 -22.51 5.35
N PHE A 265 17.37 -23.59 5.05
CA PHE A 265 16.80 -24.85 4.58
C PHE A 265 17.16 -26.01 5.52
N TYR A 266 16.28 -27.01 5.59
CA TYR A 266 16.51 -28.30 6.25
C TYR A 266 16.01 -29.46 5.36
N GLY A 267 16.45 -30.69 5.66
CA GLY A 267 16.02 -31.87 4.92
C GLY A 267 17.17 -32.83 4.61
N SER A 268 17.09 -33.50 3.45
CA SER A 268 18.16 -34.38 2.97
C SER A 268 18.07 -34.52 1.45
N SER A 269 19.09 -34.05 0.74
CA SER A 269 19.20 -34.13 -0.71
C SER A 269 20.65 -33.96 -1.16
N SER A 270 21.08 -34.78 -2.11
CA SER A 270 22.39 -34.67 -2.78
C SER A 270 22.39 -33.70 -3.97
N LEU A 271 21.22 -33.19 -4.38
CA LEU A 271 21.11 -32.15 -5.39
C LEU A 271 21.59 -30.81 -4.81
N GLU A 272 22.28 -30.01 -5.63
CA GLU A 272 22.64 -28.65 -5.26
C GLU A 272 21.48 -27.69 -5.52
N LEU A 273 21.17 -26.86 -4.53
CA LEU A 273 20.24 -25.75 -4.70
C LEU A 273 20.89 -24.69 -5.61
N LYS A 274 20.14 -24.16 -6.57
CA LYS A 274 20.60 -23.11 -7.51
C LYS A 274 19.78 -21.83 -7.42
N HIS A 275 18.49 -21.97 -7.18
CA HIS A 275 17.56 -20.85 -7.11
C HIS A 275 16.58 -21.04 -5.96
N ILE A 276 16.09 -19.93 -5.44
CA ILE A 276 15.06 -19.87 -4.41
C ILE A 276 13.76 -19.42 -5.09
N PRO A 277 12.73 -20.27 -5.15
CA PRO A 277 11.45 -19.91 -5.73
C PRO A 277 10.67 -18.99 -4.77
N LEU A 278 10.30 -17.82 -5.25
CA LEU A 278 9.50 -16.84 -4.53
C LEU A 278 8.15 -16.65 -5.23
N GLU A 279 7.06 -16.78 -4.48
CA GLU A 279 5.75 -16.27 -4.87
C GLU A 279 5.52 -14.89 -4.24
N PHE A 280 4.67 -14.05 -4.85
CA PHE A 280 4.46 -12.66 -4.41
C PHE A 280 3.00 -12.37 -4.10
N TYR A 281 2.77 -11.52 -3.10
CA TYR A 281 1.44 -11.03 -2.71
C TYR A 281 1.42 -9.51 -2.76
N THR A 282 0.41 -8.94 -3.41
CA THR A 282 0.20 -7.49 -3.52
C THR A 282 -0.16 -6.86 -2.17
N LEU A 283 0.23 -5.60 -1.98
CA LEU A 283 -0.19 -4.77 -0.84
C LEU A 283 -1.59 -4.21 -1.05
N GLU A 284 -2.12 -3.48 -0.08
CA GLU A 284 -3.36 -2.73 -0.21
C GLU A 284 -3.36 -1.89 -1.49
N PRO A 285 -4.48 -1.80 -2.23
CA PRO A 285 -4.54 -1.08 -3.51
C PRO A 285 -3.89 0.30 -3.50
N HIS A 286 -4.03 1.01 -2.37
CA HIS A 286 -3.52 2.36 -2.16
C HIS A 286 -2.02 2.41 -1.80
N ARG A 287 -1.38 1.27 -1.48
CA ARG A 287 0.05 1.13 -1.08
C ARG A 287 0.93 0.44 -2.12
N GLU A 288 0.38 -0.04 -3.22
CA GLU A 288 1.11 -0.77 -4.28
C GLU A 288 2.07 0.09 -5.14
N TYR A 289 2.08 1.42 -5.00
CA TYR A 289 2.82 2.34 -5.89
C TYR A 289 2.44 2.22 -7.39
N VAL A 290 1.19 1.85 -7.68
CA VAL A 290 0.73 1.73 -9.07
C VAL A 290 0.42 3.12 -9.63
N PHE A 291 0.95 3.38 -10.82
CA PHE A 291 0.77 4.63 -11.56
C PHE A 291 -0.59 4.63 -12.27
N PHE A 292 -1.18 5.80 -12.45
CA PHE A 292 -2.52 5.94 -13.02
C PHE A 292 -2.58 5.51 -14.49
N GLU A 293 -1.47 5.66 -15.22
CA GLU A 293 -1.33 5.18 -16.60
C GLU A 293 -1.54 3.66 -16.72
N ASP A 294 -1.24 2.87 -15.69
CA ASP A 294 -1.43 1.42 -15.68
C ASP A 294 -2.83 1.00 -15.20
N ARG A 295 -3.69 1.96 -14.82
CA ARG A 295 -5.02 1.68 -14.26
C ARG A 295 -6.07 1.63 -15.37
N ASP A 296 -5.90 0.78 -16.37
CA ASP A 296 -6.78 0.72 -17.54
C ASP A 296 -8.27 0.59 -17.18
N GLN A 297 -8.60 -0.36 -16.29
CA GLN A 297 -9.97 -0.55 -15.81
C GLN A 297 -10.53 0.65 -15.04
N LEU A 298 -9.69 1.44 -14.35
CA LEU A 298 -10.16 2.66 -13.69
C LEU A 298 -10.42 3.75 -14.72
N LYS A 299 -9.48 3.96 -15.65
CA LYS A 299 -9.61 4.96 -16.73
C LYS A 299 -10.88 4.73 -17.55
N GLU A 300 -11.09 3.51 -18.03
CA GLU A 300 -12.28 3.11 -18.80
C GLU A 300 -13.59 3.43 -18.04
N LYS A 301 -13.62 3.16 -16.74
CA LYS A 301 -14.81 3.44 -15.91
C LYS A 301 -15.04 4.92 -15.64
N LEU A 302 -13.99 5.72 -15.57
CA LEU A 302 -14.10 7.16 -15.41
C LEU A 302 -14.60 7.84 -16.70
N GLU A 303 -14.46 7.17 -17.85
CA GLU A 303 -15.00 7.64 -19.12
C GLU A 303 -16.51 7.38 -19.26
N ASP A 304 -17.10 6.44 -18.50
CA ASP A 304 -18.54 6.20 -18.46
C ASP A 304 -19.24 7.08 -17.42
N PRO A 305 -20.04 8.08 -17.83
CA PRO A 305 -20.78 8.92 -16.89
C PRO A 305 -21.68 8.11 -15.96
N LYS A 306 -22.29 7.01 -16.43
CA LYS A 306 -23.23 6.22 -15.61
C LYS A 306 -22.55 5.65 -14.38
N VAL A 307 -21.31 5.18 -14.52
CA VAL A 307 -20.53 4.63 -13.41
C VAL A 307 -20.27 5.72 -12.36
N LEU A 308 -19.87 6.92 -12.79
CA LEU A 308 -19.63 8.06 -11.90
C LEU A 308 -20.92 8.55 -11.21
N PHE A 309 -22.04 8.65 -11.94
CA PHE A 309 -23.34 9.00 -11.37
C PHE A 309 -23.86 7.94 -10.38
N ASN A 310 -23.55 6.66 -10.61
CA ASN A 310 -23.93 5.60 -9.67
C ASN A 310 -23.02 5.62 -8.43
N ALA A 311 -21.72 5.80 -8.62
CA ALA A 311 -20.76 5.92 -7.52
C ALA A 311 -21.13 7.07 -6.58
N ILE A 312 -21.42 8.27 -7.10
CA ILE A 312 -21.72 9.43 -6.27
C ILE A 312 -23.02 9.27 -5.45
N LYS A 313 -24.00 8.53 -5.96
CA LYS A 313 -25.25 8.21 -5.24
C LYS A 313 -25.02 7.35 -4.00
N THR A 314 -23.91 6.63 -3.92
CA THR A 314 -23.56 5.81 -2.74
C THR A 314 -23.05 6.67 -1.58
N ALA A 315 -22.80 7.96 -1.79
CA ALA A 315 -22.37 8.85 -0.74
C ALA A 315 -23.48 8.97 0.33
N PRO A 316 -23.19 8.86 1.64
CA PRO A 316 -24.24 8.65 2.64
C PRO A 316 -24.98 9.93 3.00
N LYS A 317 -26.27 9.80 3.33
CA LYS A 317 -27.12 10.92 3.75
C LYS A 317 -26.73 11.46 5.13
N PRO A 318 -27.10 12.72 5.47
CA PRO A 318 -27.80 13.70 4.63
C PRO A 318 -26.90 14.37 3.58
N GLU A 319 -27.50 14.88 2.49
CA GLU A 319 -26.78 15.48 1.34
C GLU A 319 -25.98 16.73 1.71
N ASN A 320 -26.41 17.46 2.74
CA ASN A 320 -25.72 18.65 3.24
C ASN A 320 -24.36 18.36 3.92
N GLN A 321 -24.08 17.09 4.24
CA GLN A 321 -22.78 16.70 4.76
C GLN A 321 -21.75 16.57 3.65
N LEU A 322 -20.51 16.94 3.95
CA LEU A 322 -19.39 16.77 3.03
C LEU A 322 -18.94 15.31 3.07
N ALA A 323 -18.75 14.71 1.89
CA ALA A 323 -18.28 13.34 1.75
C ALA A 323 -17.15 13.27 0.73
N SER A 324 -16.12 12.47 1.02
CA SER A 324 -15.01 12.21 0.10
C SER A 324 -14.56 10.76 0.18
N VAL A 325 -14.06 10.24 -0.93
CA VAL A 325 -13.37 8.95 -1.05
C VAL A 325 -12.21 9.08 -2.04
N TYR A 326 -11.12 8.36 -1.79
CA TYR A 326 -10.00 8.25 -2.71
C TYR A 326 -10.02 6.87 -3.37
N ILE A 327 -10.04 6.83 -4.69
CA ILE A 327 -10.25 5.62 -5.49
C ILE A 327 -9.01 5.35 -6.31
N VAL A 328 -8.48 4.13 -6.21
CA VAL A 328 -7.26 3.71 -6.90
C VAL A 328 -7.49 2.53 -7.83
N LYS A 329 -8.56 1.73 -7.66
CA LYS A 329 -8.91 0.63 -8.57
C LYS A 329 -10.30 0.79 -9.16
N GLY A 330 -10.48 0.35 -10.40
CA GLY A 330 -11.80 0.32 -11.04
C GLY A 330 -12.81 -0.55 -10.28
N THR A 331 -12.37 -1.61 -9.62
CA THR A 331 -13.25 -2.47 -8.80
C THR A 331 -13.70 -1.81 -7.48
N GLU A 332 -12.94 -0.86 -6.97
CA GLU A 332 -13.37 -0.06 -5.79
C GLU A 332 -14.53 0.86 -6.17
N LEU A 333 -14.53 1.39 -7.39
CA LEU A 333 -15.61 2.22 -7.91
C LEU A 333 -16.94 1.45 -8.02
N ASP A 334 -16.91 0.16 -8.45
CA ASP A 334 -18.11 -0.68 -8.54
C ASP A 334 -18.68 -1.07 -7.18
N LYS A 335 -17.79 -1.33 -6.21
CA LYS A 335 -18.14 -1.84 -4.88
C LYS A 335 -18.37 -0.72 -3.86
N LEU A 336 -18.38 0.53 -4.33
CA LEU A 336 -18.55 1.70 -3.49
C LEU A 336 -19.91 1.61 -2.79
N ASN A 337 -19.89 1.84 -1.48
CA ASN A 337 -21.10 1.83 -0.65
C ASN A 337 -20.99 2.93 0.41
N GLU A 338 -22.02 3.09 1.23
CA GLU A 338 -22.06 4.19 2.20
C GLU A 338 -20.86 4.18 3.18
N THR A 339 -20.42 2.99 3.60
CA THR A 339 -19.27 2.86 4.51
C THR A 339 -17.94 3.17 3.84
N SER A 340 -17.91 3.27 2.50
CA SER A 340 -16.76 3.62 1.68
C SER A 340 -16.47 5.12 1.61
N TRP A 341 -17.28 5.97 2.25
CA TRP A 341 -17.06 7.42 2.29
C TRP A 341 -16.58 7.92 3.66
N ILE A 342 -15.68 8.89 3.67
CA ILE A 342 -15.43 9.70 4.86
C ILE A 342 -16.40 10.86 4.83
N ILE A 343 -17.26 10.93 5.84
CA ILE A 343 -18.21 12.03 6.01
C ILE A 343 -17.77 12.96 7.13
N LYS A 344 -17.92 14.25 6.88
CA LYS A 344 -17.68 15.30 7.86
C LYS A 344 -18.69 16.43 7.69
N ASP A 345 -18.97 17.09 8.80
CA ASP A 345 -19.78 18.30 8.85
C ASP A 345 -18.96 19.44 9.50
N PRO A 346 -17.95 19.98 8.78
CA PRO A 346 -17.12 21.04 9.33
C PRO A 346 -17.97 22.29 9.54
N LYS A 347 -17.87 22.92 10.71
CA LYS A 347 -18.58 24.17 10.97
C LYS A 347 -17.70 25.33 10.51
N LYS A 348 -18.21 26.13 9.57
CA LYS A 348 -17.52 27.36 9.18
C LYS A 348 -17.63 28.33 10.36
N HIS A 349 -16.49 28.60 10.99
CA HIS A 349 -16.37 29.64 12.01
C HIS A 349 -16.07 30.97 11.31
N ASP A 350 -16.59 32.07 11.85
CA ASP A 350 -16.12 33.39 11.43
C ASP A 350 -14.65 33.52 11.82
N PHE A 351 -13.81 33.93 10.87
CA PHE A 351 -12.39 34.13 11.12
C PHE A 351 -12.20 35.53 11.71
N PRO A 352 -11.51 35.67 12.85
CA PRO A 352 -11.38 36.96 13.56
C PRO A 352 -10.53 37.99 12.81
N GLY A 353 -9.95 37.63 11.65
CA GLY A 353 -9.19 38.55 10.82
C GLY A 353 -7.75 38.70 11.32
N LEU A 354 -7.12 39.80 10.89
CA LEU A 354 -5.72 40.09 11.21
C LEU A 354 -5.50 40.51 12.67
N ASP A 355 -6.57 40.79 13.41
CA ASP A 355 -6.53 41.24 14.80
C ASP A 355 -6.13 40.10 15.75
N GLU A 356 -6.46 38.85 15.42
CA GLU A 356 -6.10 37.66 16.21
C GLU A 356 -5.48 36.56 15.32
N PRO A 357 -4.23 36.74 14.84
CA PRO A 357 -3.63 35.88 13.83
C PRO A 357 -3.44 34.42 14.30
N GLU A 358 -3.12 34.21 15.58
CA GLU A 358 -2.94 32.86 16.14
C GLU A 358 -4.27 32.11 16.24
N VAL A 359 -5.34 32.79 16.68
CA VAL A 359 -6.69 32.22 16.77
C VAL A 359 -7.21 31.92 15.37
N GLN A 360 -7.01 32.83 14.42
CA GLN A 360 -7.34 32.58 13.02
C GLN A 360 -6.59 31.36 12.47
N ALA A 361 -5.27 31.26 12.68
CA ALA A 361 -4.48 30.13 12.21
C ALA A 361 -4.99 28.80 12.80
N HIS A 362 -5.30 28.77 14.10
CA HIS A 362 -5.85 27.61 14.78
C HIS A 362 -7.23 27.19 14.22
N LEU A 363 -8.15 28.15 14.02
CA LEU A 363 -9.47 27.89 13.46
C LEU A 363 -9.40 27.39 12.02
N VAL A 364 -8.50 27.95 11.21
CA VAL A 364 -8.25 27.48 9.83
C VAL A 364 -7.72 26.05 9.84
N GLU A 365 -6.73 25.73 10.67
CA GLU A 365 -6.17 24.39 10.77
C GLU A 365 -7.22 23.37 11.22
N LYS A 366 -8.04 23.73 12.20
CA LYS A 366 -9.17 22.92 12.66
C LYS A 366 -10.15 22.65 11.51
N TYR A 367 -10.56 23.68 10.78
CA TYR A 367 -11.49 23.54 9.65
C TYR A 367 -10.93 22.67 8.52
N ILE A 368 -9.62 22.78 8.25
CA ILE A 368 -8.90 21.91 7.30
C ILE A 368 -8.96 20.45 7.75
N LYS A 369 -8.64 20.15 9.01
CA LYS A 369 -8.67 18.80 9.58
C LYS A 369 -10.07 18.19 9.61
N GLU A 370 -11.10 19.03 9.66
CA GLU A 370 -12.50 18.63 9.59
C GLU A 370 -13.00 18.39 8.16
N GLN A 371 -12.24 18.71 7.10
CA GLN A 371 -12.64 18.36 5.74
C GLN A 371 -12.59 16.84 5.51
N PRO A 372 -13.55 16.25 4.78
CA PRO A 372 -13.56 14.81 4.50
C PRO A 372 -12.40 14.35 3.60
N SER A 373 -11.87 15.25 2.76
CA SER A 373 -10.70 14.97 1.91
C SER A 373 -9.39 14.96 2.69
N TYR A 374 -9.31 15.64 3.84
CA TYR A 374 -8.08 15.82 4.61
C TYR A 374 -7.36 14.50 4.96
N PRO A 375 -8.04 13.45 5.47
CA PRO A 375 -7.36 12.20 5.81
C PRO A 375 -6.65 11.54 4.63
N PHE A 376 -7.21 11.63 3.42
CA PHE A 376 -6.58 11.08 2.21
C PHE A 376 -5.36 11.90 1.79
N LEU A 377 -5.50 13.22 1.77
CA LEU A 377 -4.40 14.12 1.44
C LEU A 377 -3.25 13.97 2.46
N LYS A 378 -3.59 13.87 3.74
CA LYS A 378 -2.60 13.64 4.80
C LYS A 378 -1.91 12.29 4.65
N ALA A 379 -2.66 11.22 4.39
CA ALA A 379 -2.09 9.89 4.18
C ALA A 379 -1.18 9.82 2.93
N ILE A 380 -1.47 10.58 1.87
CA ILE A 380 -0.58 10.71 0.71
C ILE A 380 0.71 11.44 1.11
N GLU A 381 0.60 12.59 1.80
CA GLU A 381 1.75 13.37 2.27
C GLU A 381 2.71 12.52 3.11
N ASP A 382 2.14 11.76 4.06
CA ASP A 382 2.85 10.87 4.99
C ASP A 382 3.35 9.57 4.32
N GLY A 383 3.01 9.33 3.05
CA GLY A 383 3.44 8.15 2.29
C GLY A 383 2.71 6.84 2.66
N LEU A 384 1.57 6.94 3.33
CA LEU A 384 0.68 5.81 3.60
C LEU A 384 -0.21 5.46 2.39
N ILE A 385 -0.51 6.45 1.54
CA ILE A 385 -1.05 6.23 0.19
C ILE A 385 0.06 6.52 -0.80
N THR A 386 0.42 5.52 -1.60
CA THR A 386 1.54 5.58 -2.55
C THR A 386 1.09 5.37 -3.98
N SER A 387 -0.04 4.68 -4.19
CA SER A 387 -0.66 4.53 -5.50
C SER A 387 -1.34 5.80 -5.97
N GLN A 388 -1.32 6.01 -7.29
CA GLN A 388 -2.03 7.11 -7.94
C GLN A 388 -3.51 6.73 -8.15
N GLY A 389 -4.39 7.72 -8.10
CA GLY A 389 -5.83 7.55 -8.14
C GLY A 389 -6.58 8.87 -8.30
N ILE A 390 -7.88 8.85 -8.01
CA ILE A 390 -8.73 10.03 -8.07
C ILE A 390 -9.36 10.33 -6.71
N LEU A 391 -9.66 11.60 -6.48
CA LEU A 391 -10.46 12.05 -5.35
C LEU A 391 -11.90 12.25 -5.84
N LEU A 392 -12.84 11.47 -5.32
CA LEU A 392 -14.26 11.62 -5.57
C LEU A 392 -14.90 12.27 -4.34
N THR A 393 -15.62 13.37 -4.56
CA THR A 393 -16.17 14.22 -3.52
C THR A 393 -17.62 14.57 -3.80
N ARG A 394 -18.44 14.76 -2.77
CA ARG A 394 -19.80 15.27 -2.97
C ARG A 394 -19.79 16.73 -3.41
N HIS A 395 -19.05 17.56 -2.67
CA HIS A 395 -18.92 18.99 -2.96
C HIS A 395 -17.48 19.29 -3.40
N PHE A 396 -17.32 20.32 -4.22
CA PHE A 396 -16.00 20.80 -4.61
C PHE A 396 -15.10 21.02 -3.36
N PRO A 397 -13.84 20.55 -3.36
CA PRO A 397 -12.97 20.69 -2.20
C PRO A 397 -12.78 22.15 -1.78
N SER A 398 -12.82 22.40 -0.47
CA SER A 398 -12.61 23.72 0.11
C SER A 398 -11.30 24.36 -0.38
N PRO A 399 -11.28 25.65 -0.78
CA PRO A 399 -10.07 26.40 -1.09
C PRO A 399 -9.03 26.41 0.04
N LEU A 400 -9.44 26.21 1.30
CA LEU A 400 -8.50 26.09 2.43
C LEU A 400 -7.61 24.83 2.36
N LEU A 401 -7.97 23.84 1.53
CA LEU A 401 -7.11 22.68 1.24
C LEU A 401 -6.04 22.96 0.19
N LYS A 402 -5.98 24.18 -0.38
CA LYS A 402 -5.06 24.57 -1.46
C LYS A 402 -3.61 24.18 -1.16
N LYS A 403 -3.10 24.49 0.04
CA LYS A 403 -1.72 24.16 0.42
C LYS A 403 -1.41 22.65 0.29
N MET A 404 -2.36 21.80 0.66
CA MET A 404 -2.19 20.35 0.55
C MET A 404 -2.31 19.90 -0.89
N LEU A 405 -3.39 20.30 -1.57
CA LEU A 405 -3.69 19.86 -2.94
C LEU A 405 -2.62 20.24 -3.96
N LEU A 406 -1.97 21.39 -3.77
CA LEU A 406 -0.90 21.88 -4.66
C LEU A 406 0.51 21.42 -4.26
N SER A 407 0.65 20.59 -3.22
CA SER A 407 1.96 20.03 -2.87
C SER A 407 2.41 18.99 -3.91
N ASP A 408 3.73 18.89 -4.15
CA ASP A 408 4.31 17.95 -5.14
C ASP A 408 3.86 16.51 -4.89
N THR A 409 3.74 16.09 -3.62
CA THR A 409 3.32 14.72 -3.31
C THR A 409 1.86 14.50 -3.72
N ILE A 410 0.95 15.42 -3.39
CA ILE A 410 -0.46 15.26 -3.79
C ILE A 410 -0.61 15.29 -5.31
N GLN A 411 0.06 16.21 -6.00
CA GLN A 411 0.02 16.30 -7.46
C GLN A 411 0.49 15.00 -8.15
N ARG A 412 1.47 14.32 -7.56
CA ARG A 412 1.93 13.02 -8.06
C ARG A 412 0.91 11.91 -7.87
N ASN A 413 0.08 11.95 -6.85
CA ASN A 413 -0.86 10.87 -6.52
C ASN A 413 -2.29 11.13 -7.01
N VAL A 414 -2.81 12.34 -6.88
CA VAL A 414 -4.16 12.71 -7.31
C VAL A 414 -4.14 13.07 -8.79
N LYS A 415 -4.75 12.22 -9.62
CA LYS A 415 -4.85 12.38 -11.08
C LYS A 415 -6.19 12.89 -11.57
N GLY A 416 -7.11 13.16 -10.66
CA GLY A 416 -8.36 13.83 -10.95
C GLY A 416 -9.16 14.10 -9.68
N VAL A 417 -9.88 15.22 -9.67
CA VAL A 417 -10.88 15.57 -8.65
C VAL A 417 -12.24 15.55 -9.29
N TYR A 418 -13.13 14.70 -8.81
CA TYR A 418 -14.50 14.56 -9.29
C TYR A 418 -15.46 15.05 -8.20
N PHE A 419 -16.41 15.92 -8.56
CA PHE A 419 -17.38 16.46 -7.60
C PHE A 419 -18.79 16.60 -8.19
N GLN A 420 -19.81 16.65 -7.33
CA GLN A 420 -21.21 16.80 -7.75
C GLN A 420 -21.73 18.24 -7.59
N TYR A 421 -21.49 18.85 -6.43
CA TYR A 421 -21.99 20.18 -6.12
C TYR A 421 -20.86 21.21 -6.14
N PRO A 422 -20.98 22.31 -6.92
CA PRO A 422 -19.98 23.37 -7.03
C PRO A 422 -19.58 24.01 -5.70
N SER A 423 -20.52 24.15 -4.76
CA SER A 423 -20.23 24.69 -3.45
C SER A 423 -21.17 24.10 -2.41
N ARG A 424 -20.68 23.99 -1.17
CA ARG A 424 -21.56 23.70 -0.02
C ARG A 424 -22.40 24.90 0.37
N SER A 425 -21.86 26.11 0.22
CA SER A 425 -22.48 27.34 0.75
C SER A 425 -23.35 28.05 -0.27
N ASN A 426 -23.13 27.80 -1.56
CA ASN A 426 -23.81 28.49 -2.66
C ASN A 426 -24.45 27.50 -3.65
N ASP A 427 -24.69 26.25 -3.21
CA ASP A 427 -25.27 25.15 -3.98
C ASP A 427 -24.68 24.99 -5.39
N GLU A 428 -25.37 25.53 -6.40
CA GLU A 428 -25.04 25.41 -7.82
C GLU A 428 -23.98 26.41 -8.31
N PHE A 429 -23.53 27.34 -7.46
CA PHE A 429 -22.59 28.40 -7.85
C PHE A 429 -21.24 28.29 -7.16
N PHE A 430 -20.17 28.51 -7.93
CA PHE A 430 -18.84 28.71 -7.37
C PHE A 430 -18.70 30.12 -6.78
N SER A 431 -18.17 30.20 -5.56
CA SER A 431 -17.71 31.47 -5.00
C SER A 431 -16.49 32.02 -5.75
N HIS A 432 -16.12 33.28 -5.49
CA HIS A 432 -14.90 33.85 -6.03
C HIS A 432 -13.64 33.06 -5.63
N GLU A 433 -13.59 32.56 -4.39
CA GLU A 433 -12.49 31.74 -3.88
C GLU A 433 -12.43 30.38 -4.59
N ASP A 434 -13.59 29.74 -4.81
CA ASP A 434 -13.64 28.45 -5.51
C ASP A 434 -13.15 28.58 -6.96
N ARG A 435 -13.52 29.67 -7.66
CA ARG A 435 -13.05 29.95 -9.03
C ARG A 435 -11.54 30.17 -9.09
N ALA A 436 -11.00 30.94 -8.14
CA ALA A 436 -9.56 31.12 -8.03
C ALA A 436 -8.85 29.78 -7.78
N PHE A 437 -9.43 28.93 -6.92
CA PHE A 437 -8.87 27.63 -6.63
C PHE A 437 -8.93 26.66 -7.82
N LEU A 438 -10.00 26.66 -8.61
CA LEU A 438 -10.08 25.92 -9.88
C LEU A 438 -8.97 26.30 -10.86
N LEU A 439 -8.69 27.60 -10.98
CA LEU A 439 -7.60 28.11 -11.81
C LEU A 439 -6.25 27.58 -11.33
N ASP A 440 -6.01 27.56 -10.01
CA ASP A 440 -4.79 27.00 -9.45
C ASP A 440 -4.66 25.50 -9.74
N LEU A 441 -5.70 24.70 -9.48
CA LEU A 441 -5.67 23.26 -9.75
C LEU A 441 -5.34 22.95 -11.21
N ALA A 442 -5.92 23.70 -12.15
CA ALA A 442 -5.64 23.54 -13.56
C ALA A 442 -4.21 23.96 -13.95
N LYS A 443 -3.68 25.06 -13.38
CA LYS A 443 -2.28 25.49 -13.57
C LYS A 443 -1.28 24.46 -13.06
N PHE A 444 -1.62 23.76 -11.97
CA PHE A 444 -0.83 22.67 -11.41
C PHE A 444 -1.16 21.29 -12.01
N ALA A 445 -1.85 21.25 -13.17
CA ALA A 445 -2.14 20.03 -13.90
C ALA A 445 -2.89 18.96 -13.08
N ILE A 446 -3.77 19.38 -12.16
CA ILE A 446 -4.73 18.52 -11.48
C ILE A 446 -6.08 18.68 -12.19
N PRO A 447 -6.52 17.69 -13.00
CA PRO A 447 -7.80 17.76 -13.70
C PRO A 447 -8.97 17.80 -12.72
N VAL A 448 -9.93 18.66 -12.98
CA VAL A 448 -11.15 18.78 -12.16
C VAL A 448 -12.37 18.49 -13.03
N PHE A 449 -13.23 17.60 -12.57
CA PHE A 449 -14.41 17.11 -13.26
C PHE A 449 -15.67 17.37 -12.44
N TRP A 450 -16.66 17.97 -13.08
CA TRP A 450 -17.99 18.18 -12.54
C TRP A 450 -18.95 17.11 -13.07
N ILE A 451 -19.53 16.34 -12.15
CA ILE A 451 -20.60 15.38 -12.41
C ILE A 451 -21.92 16.16 -12.39
N ASP A 452 -22.27 16.76 -13.53
CA ASP A 452 -23.39 17.68 -13.63
C ASP A 452 -24.74 16.93 -13.72
N ASN A 453 -25.51 17.00 -12.65
CA ASN A 453 -26.84 16.41 -12.56
C ASN A 453 -27.83 17.00 -13.56
N ALA A 454 -27.67 18.27 -13.97
CA ALA A 454 -28.62 18.95 -14.86
C ALA A 454 -28.46 18.44 -16.30
N SER A 455 -27.23 18.46 -16.84
CA SER A 455 -26.97 17.97 -18.20
C SER A 455 -26.78 16.45 -18.29
N LYS A 456 -26.66 15.74 -17.16
CA LYS A 456 -26.29 14.32 -17.07
C LYS A 456 -24.95 14.01 -17.76
N ARG A 457 -24.02 14.97 -17.74
CA ARG A 457 -22.69 14.84 -18.33
C ARG A 457 -21.60 15.03 -17.28
N VAL A 458 -20.43 14.50 -17.60
CA VAL A 458 -19.20 14.82 -16.87
C VAL A 458 -18.48 15.90 -17.67
N LEU A 459 -18.23 17.03 -17.01
CA LEU A 459 -17.59 18.20 -17.60
C LEU A 459 -16.21 18.38 -16.98
N GLN A 460 -15.19 18.71 -17.77
CA GLN A 460 -13.86 19.02 -17.26
C GLN A 460 -13.65 20.52 -17.21
N TYR A 461 -13.06 21.04 -16.14
CA TYR A 461 -12.60 22.42 -16.11
C TYR A 461 -11.39 22.59 -17.04
N VAL A 462 -11.53 23.45 -18.05
CA VAL A 462 -10.50 23.71 -19.06
C VAL A 462 -10.13 25.18 -19.05
N LEU A 463 -8.84 25.47 -18.87
CA LEU A 463 -8.32 26.82 -19.03
C LEU A 463 -8.36 27.23 -20.49
N ARG A 464 -8.77 28.48 -20.71
CA ARG A 464 -8.65 29.08 -22.01
C ARG A 464 -7.17 29.42 -22.27
N PRO A 465 -6.64 29.09 -23.47
CA PRO A 465 -5.28 29.48 -23.83
C PRO A 465 -5.08 30.99 -23.63
N GLN A 466 -3.98 31.37 -22.98
CA GLN A 466 -3.56 32.76 -22.79
C GLN A 466 -4.55 33.64 -21.99
N LYS A 467 -5.41 33.04 -21.15
CA LYS A 467 -6.33 33.76 -20.27
C LYS A 467 -6.31 33.17 -18.86
N ASP A 468 -6.52 34.00 -17.85
CA ASP A 468 -6.70 33.58 -16.45
C ASP A 468 -8.16 33.19 -16.15
N ALA A 469 -8.81 32.51 -17.09
CA ALA A 469 -10.18 32.05 -16.95
C ALA A 469 -10.39 30.73 -17.69
N GLY A 470 -11.33 29.92 -17.20
CA GLY A 470 -11.72 28.66 -17.80
C GLY A 470 -13.20 28.41 -17.63
N MET A 471 -13.68 27.29 -18.17
CA MET A 471 -15.04 26.82 -17.97
C MET A 471 -15.10 25.31 -17.93
N PHE A 472 -16.22 24.77 -17.44
CA PHE A 472 -16.52 23.36 -17.51
C PHE A 472 -17.01 23.00 -18.91
N VAL A 473 -16.32 22.07 -19.57
CA VAL A 473 -16.55 21.69 -20.96
C VAL A 473 -16.78 20.18 -21.03
N PRO A 474 -17.75 19.69 -21.83
CA PRO A 474 -17.87 18.26 -22.11
C PRO A 474 -16.55 17.69 -22.63
N ILE A 475 -16.13 16.53 -22.13
CA ILE A 475 -14.80 15.96 -22.42
C ILE A 475 -14.54 15.84 -23.94
N SER A 476 -15.56 15.47 -24.72
CA SER A 476 -15.48 15.35 -26.18
C SER A 476 -15.23 16.68 -26.91
N LEU A 477 -15.56 17.82 -26.29
CA LEU A 477 -15.49 19.16 -26.91
C LEU A 477 -14.28 19.98 -26.44
N ILE A 478 -13.39 19.42 -25.62
CA ILE A 478 -12.24 20.15 -25.06
C ILE A 478 -11.34 20.75 -26.16
N ASN A 479 -11.08 19.99 -27.22
CA ASN A 479 -10.24 20.44 -28.32
C ASN A 479 -10.90 21.55 -29.14
N GLU A 480 -12.22 21.48 -29.33
CA GLU A 480 -13.01 22.52 -29.99
C GLU A 480 -13.03 23.79 -29.14
N PHE A 481 -13.31 23.66 -27.84
CA PHE A 481 -13.31 24.76 -26.89
C PHE A 481 -11.98 25.54 -26.88
N ARG A 482 -10.85 24.83 -26.91
CA ARG A 482 -9.50 25.46 -26.94
C ARG A 482 -9.25 26.25 -28.22
N LYS A 483 -9.91 25.91 -29.32
CA LYS A 483 -9.80 26.57 -30.63
C LYS A 483 -10.89 27.60 -30.87
N ALA A 484 -11.94 27.61 -30.06
CA ALA A 484 -13.12 28.43 -30.26
C ALA A 484 -12.81 29.93 -30.12
N THR A 485 -13.44 30.71 -30.98
CA THR A 485 -13.50 32.17 -30.87
C THR A 485 -14.65 32.55 -29.96
N PHE A 486 -14.39 33.38 -28.95
CA PHE A 486 -15.39 33.80 -27.97
C PHE A 486 -15.85 35.23 -28.24
N PHE A 487 -17.16 35.42 -28.29
CA PHE A 487 -17.81 36.72 -28.36
C PHE A 487 -18.44 37.02 -27.01
N GLY A 488 -18.03 38.13 -26.39
CA GLY A 488 -18.67 38.64 -25.19
C GLY A 488 -19.71 39.68 -25.57
N VAL A 489 -20.97 39.43 -25.26
CA VAL A 489 -22.04 40.42 -25.45
C VAL A 489 -22.30 41.09 -24.10
N TYR A 490 -21.98 42.38 -23.99
CA TYR A 490 -22.19 43.14 -22.76
C TYR A 490 -23.63 43.66 -22.70
N GLY A 491 -24.36 43.18 -21.69
CA GLY A 491 -25.81 43.32 -21.57
C GLY A 491 -26.33 44.71 -21.16
N SER A 492 -25.45 45.62 -20.74
CA SER A 492 -25.86 46.87 -20.08
C SER A 492 -26.64 47.83 -20.99
N ASN A 493 -26.59 47.66 -22.32
CA ASN A 493 -27.33 48.45 -23.30
C ASN A 493 -28.10 47.58 -24.32
N LEU A 494 -28.40 46.32 -23.98
CA LEU A 494 -29.17 45.47 -24.90
C LEU A 494 -30.62 45.95 -24.97
N ILE A 495 -31.06 46.28 -26.18
CA ILE A 495 -32.46 46.57 -26.46
C ILE A 495 -33.20 45.24 -26.55
N ALA A 496 -34.34 45.10 -25.88
CA ALA A 496 -35.17 43.91 -26.01
C ALA A 496 -35.77 43.86 -27.43
N GLY A 497 -35.63 42.72 -28.12
CA GLY A 497 -36.13 42.54 -29.49
C GLY A 497 -35.86 41.14 -30.03
N LYS A 498 -36.43 40.83 -31.20
CA LYS A 498 -36.17 39.59 -31.94
C LYS A 498 -34.97 39.82 -32.85
N PHE A 499 -33.80 39.38 -32.42
CA PHE A 499 -32.54 39.53 -33.16
C PHE A 499 -31.95 38.19 -33.63
N ASP A 500 -32.75 37.12 -33.64
CA ASP A 500 -32.26 35.76 -33.92
C ASP A 500 -31.64 35.65 -35.33
N GLU A 501 -32.21 36.31 -36.32
CA GLU A 501 -31.72 36.27 -37.70
C GLU A 501 -30.47 37.14 -37.90
N GLU A 502 -30.41 38.31 -37.25
CA GLU A 502 -29.24 39.17 -37.22
C GLU A 502 -28.07 38.49 -36.50
N LEU A 503 -28.35 37.79 -35.39
CA LEU A 503 -27.35 37.03 -34.65
C LEU A 503 -26.84 35.84 -35.48
N LYS A 504 -27.73 35.09 -36.14
CA LYS A 504 -27.33 34.02 -37.07
C LYS A 504 -26.49 34.54 -38.23
N LYS A 505 -26.85 35.69 -38.81
CA LYS A 505 -26.11 36.30 -39.91
C LYS A 505 -24.72 36.78 -39.47
N LEU A 506 -24.62 37.35 -38.28
CA LEU A 506 -23.33 37.72 -37.67
C LEU A 506 -22.46 36.49 -37.45
N LEU A 507 -23.03 35.42 -36.90
CA LEU A 507 -22.29 34.18 -36.57
C LEU A 507 -21.90 33.37 -37.81
N ASN A 508 -22.66 33.42 -38.91
CA ASN A 508 -22.34 32.74 -40.17
C ASN A 508 -21.17 33.38 -40.95
N GLY A 509 -20.81 34.63 -40.64
CA GLY A 509 -19.72 35.35 -41.30
C GLY A 509 -18.35 35.20 -40.63
N ILE A 510 -18.26 34.36 -39.60
CA ILE A 510 -17.12 34.13 -38.70
C ILE A 510 -16.77 32.65 -38.77
#